data_AF-A0A9C7PUF5-F1
#
_entry.id   AF-A0A9C7PUF5-F1
#
_cell.length_a   1.000
_cell.length_b   1.000
_cell.length_c   1.000
_cell.angle_alpha   90.00
_cell.angle_beta   90.00
_cell.angle_gamma   90.00
#
_symmetry.space_group_name_H-M   'P 1'
#
loop_
_entity.id
_entity.type
_entity.pdbx_description
1 polymer ?
#
loop_
_entity_poly.entity_id
_entity_poly.type
_entity_poly.pdbx_seq_one_letter_code
_entity_poly.pdbx_strand_id
1 'polypeptide(L)'
;MERVFGFSCLSHCWIAHSYNRVRRPCINYSSFQCKFFKSTPESTQGHIQSRNKATKHRQRATCLRAQVKLPQIGEVQTANFDQCIPLARKICFRLQEEPQDEEAYKVLKELLSREEGARAFFVEYLSDYELSLPDKKPPFKLEKLLKDCDAYVPNLLARNLAMSVAREVDLAKDFGGTEKEQRESSLSGNWTDNVEDGHGGPTMVKERTSLLIDSIASSEIARELVAMWFSIRSRKGKYAHFLERQNFRKDQLDVLQRTLEMFIGA
;
A
#
# COMPACT_ATOMS: atom_id res chain seq x y z
N MET A 1 -35.68 -4.99 33.02
CA MET A 1 -35.44 -4.83 31.57
C MET A 1 -34.13 -4.06 31.42
N GLU A 2 -33.00 -4.77 31.44
CA GLU A 2 -31.70 -4.23 31.08
C GLU A 2 -31.00 -5.32 30.28
N ARG A 3 -30.72 -5.07 29.00
CA ARG A 3 -29.82 -5.91 28.21
C ARG A 3 -28.56 -5.11 27.94
N VAL A 4 -27.56 -5.43 28.74
CA VAL A 4 -26.16 -5.09 28.54
C VAL A 4 -25.70 -5.81 27.26
N PHE A 5 -25.41 -5.05 26.19
CA PHE A 5 -24.68 -5.61 25.06
C PHE A 5 -23.19 -5.61 25.39
N GLY A 6 -22.70 -6.78 25.78
CA GLY A 6 -21.28 -7.07 25.83
C GLY A 6 -20.71 -7.08 24.40
N PHE A 7 -19.83 -6.13 24.11
CA PHE A 7 -19.01 -6.19 22.91
C PHE A 7 -17.86 -7.17 23.16
N SER A 8 -18.01 -8.34 22.55
CA SER A 8 -17.03 -9.41 22.46
C SER A 8 -15.73 -8.91 21.84
N CYS A 9 -14.66 -8.94 22.63
CA CYS A 9 -13.28 -9.04 22.14
C CYS A 9 -13.18 -10.18 21.12
N LEU A 10 -12.44 -9.94 20.03
CA LEU A 10 -11.84 -10.87 19.05
C LEU A 10 -12.21 -10.47 17.62
N SER A 11 -11.41 -9.61 16.98
CA SER A 11 -11.24 -9.62 15.52
C SER A 11 -10.08 -8.72 15.06
N HIS A 12 -8.92 -9.36 14.96
CA HIS A 12 -7.90 -9.19 13.91
C HIS A 12 -7.01 -7.93 13.88
N CYS A 13 -5.84 -8.13 14.49
CA CYS A 13 -4.53 -7.67 14.07
C CYS A 13 -4.44 -7.43 12.55
N TRP A 14 -4.04 -6.23 12.15
CA TRP A 14 -3.55 -5.99 10.79
C TRP A 14 -2.18 -6.69 10.64
N ILE A 15 -2.07 -7.55 9.62
CA ILE A 15 -0.86 -8.22 9.08
C ILE A 15 -0.36 -9.46 9.85
N ALA A 16 -0.55 -10.66 9.27
CA ALA A 16 0.47 -11.68 9.02
C ALA A 16 -0.14 -13.01 8.52
N HIS A 17 0.11 -13.36 7.25
CA HIS A 17 0.33 -14.72 6.72
C HIS A 17 1.40 -14.49 5.63
N SER A 18 2.59 -15.09 5.64
CA SER A 18 2.92 -16.49 5.85
C SER A 18 4.43 -16.65 6.13
N TYR A 19 4.80 -17.56 7.05
CA TYR A 19 6.17 -18.02 7.28
C TYR A 19 6.35 -19.49 6.86
N ASN A 20 7.51 -19.83 6.29
CA ASN A 20 8.42 -20.97 6.59
C ASN A 20 9.34 -21.23 5.36
N ARG A 21 10.65 -21.48 5.43
CA ARG A 21 11.58 -21.88 6.50
C ARG A 21 13.05 -21.61 6.06
N VAL A 22 13.86 -21.08 6.98
CA VAL A 22 15.14 -21.64 7.50
C VAL A 22 16.38 -21.72 6.58
N ARG A 23 17.35 -20.83 6.85
CA ARG A 23 18.77 -21.05 7.32
C ARG A 23 19.80 -20.11 6.65
N ARG A 24 20.36 -19.18 7.45
CA ARG A 24 21.75 -18.67 7.38
C ARG A 24 22.69 -19.72 8.04
N PRO A 25 24.04 -19.58 8.17
CA PRO A 25 24.98 -18.48 7.85
C PRO A 25 26.26 -18.96 7.09
N CYS A 26 27.21 -18.14 6.64
CA CYS A 26 28.36 -17.58 7.39
C CYS A 26 29.21 -16.70 6.44
N ILE A 27 29.53 -15.43 6.77
CA ILE A 27 30.71 -14.87 7.50
C ILE A 27 31.89 -14.43 6.59
N ASN A 28 32.13 -13.10 6.59
CA ASN A 28 33.37 -12.26 6.60
C ASN A 28 34.58 -12.58 5.66
N TYR A 29 35.44 -11.65 5.23
CA TYR A 29 36.04 -10.46 5.88
C TYR A 29 36.68 -9.48 4.85
N SER A 30 36.75 -8.20 5.24
CA SER A 30 37.80 -7.17 5.02
C SER A 30 38.35 -6.81 3.63
N SER A 31 38.12 -5.54 3.28
CA SER A 31 39.08 -4.49 2.83
C SER A 31 40.46 -4.88 2.29
N PHE A 32 40.86 -4.31 1.14
CA PHE A 32 42.11 -3.55 0.97
C PHE A 32 42.13 -2.77 -0.36
N GLN A 33 42.81 -1.63 -0.36
CA GLN A 33 42.95 -0.65 -1.45
C GLN A 33 43.93 -1.08 -2.57
N CYS A 34 43.89 -0.29 -3.66
CA CYS A 34 44.96 0.08 -4.61
C CYS A 34 45.04 -0.56 -6.01
N LYS A 35 44.65 0.28 -7.00
CA LYS A 35 45.32 0.69 -8.26
C LYS A 35 46.21 -0.30 -9.06
N PHE A 36 45.84 -0.42 -10.34
CA PHE A 36 46.64 -0.56 -11.58
C PHE A 36 47.62 -1.73 -11.75
N PHE A 37 47.31 -2.66 -12.68
CA PHE A 37 48.08 -2.89 -13.92
C PHE A 37 47.33 -3.83 -14.89
N LYS A 38 47.60 -3.69 -16.20
CA LYS A 38 46.99 -4.43 -17.33
C LYS A 38 47.56 -5.84 -17.48
N SER A 39 46.71 -6.82 -17.79
CA SER A 39 46.94 -7.87 -18.81
C SER A 39 45.68 -8.72 -19.05
N THR A 40 45.36 -8.94 -20.34
CA THR A 40 44.47 -10.00 -20.87
C THR A 40 45.31 -11.23 -21.24
N PRO A 41 44.76 -12.44 -21.59
CA PRO A 41 43.36 -12.81 -21.84
C PRO A 41 42.87 -14.13 -21.16
N GLU A 42 41.61 -14.48 -21.43
CA GLU A 42 40.98 -15.82 -21.31
C GLU A 42 40.75 -16.44 -19.92
N SER A 43 39.50 -16.41 -19.44
CA SER A 43 38.64 -17.61 -19.53
C SER A 43 37.22 -17.33 -19.03
N THR A 44 36.30 -17.96 -19.74
CA THR A 44 34.85 -17.85 -19.69
C THR A 44 34.29 -18.61 -18.49
N GLN A 45 33.50 -17.97 -17.63
CA GLN A 45 32.32 -18.49 -16.90
C GLN A 45 32.07 -17.71 -15.61
N GLY A 46 31.18 -16.73 -15.65
CA GLY A 46 30.78 -16.02 -14.42
C GLY A 46 29.76 -14.89 -14.62
N HIS A 47 29.17 -14.76 -15.80
CA HIS A 47 28.35 -13.59 -16.13
C HIS A 47 27.06 -13.95 -16.87
N ILE A 48 26.25 -14.85 -16.30
CA ILE A 48 24.90 -15.15 -16.80
C ILE A 48 23.83 -15.14 -15.70
N GLN A 49 24.17 -15.21 -14.40
CA GLN A 49 23.15 -15.38 -13.35
C GLN A 49 22.51 -14.08 -12.83
N SER A 50 23.10 -12.90 -13.03
CA SER A 50 22.52 -11.62 -12.57
C SER A 50 21.46 -11.06 -13.55
N ARG A 51 21.67 -11.19 -14.86
CA ARG A 51 20.70 -10.77 -15.89
C ARG A 51 19.41 -11.60 -15.90
N ASN A 52 19.47 -12.84 -15.39
CA ASN A 52 18.34 -13.77 -15.41
C ASN A 52 17.24 -13.44 -14.38
N LYS A 53 17.52 -12.67 -13.31
CA LYS A 53 16.49 -12.35 -12.31
C LYS A 53 15.57 -11.22 -12.80
N ALA A 54 16.14 -10.16 -13.35
CA ALA A 54 15.37 -9.05 -13.93
C ALA A 54 14.56 -9.48 -15.16
N THR A 55 15.09 -10.37 -16.01
CA THR A 55 14.35 -10.93 -17.15
C THR A 55 13.26 -11.91 -16.72
N LYS A 56 13.44 -12.66 -15.62
CA LYS A 56 12.40 -13.57 -15.09
C LYS A 56 11.19 -12.81 -14.51
N HIS A 57 11.40 -11.65 -13.88
CA HIS A 57 10.29 -10.76 -13.45
C HIS A 57 9.61 -10.08 -14.64
N ARG A 58 10.37 -9.61 -15.63
CA ARG A 58 9.80 -9.06 -16.87
C ARG A 58 8.99 -10.11 -17.63
N GLN A 59 9.43 -11.37 -17.64
CA GLN A 59 8.69 -12.49 -18.24
C GLN A 59 7.43 -12.87 -17.43
N ARG A 60 7.43 -12.78 -16.10
CA ARG A 60 6.22 -12.95 -15.28
C ARG A 60 5.17 -11.86 -15.55
N ALA A 61 5.59 -10.59 -15.63
CA ALA A 61 4.72 -9.47 -15.98
C ALA A 61 4.22 -9.53 -17.44
N THR A 62 4.93 -10.24 -18.33
CA THR A 62 4.50 -10.43 -19.73
C THR A 62 3.59 -11.65 -19.91
N CYS A 63 3.69 -12.67 -19.04
CA CYS A 63 2.90 -13.91 -19.13
C CYS A 63 1.48 -13.85 -18.53
N LEU A 64 1.15 -12.86 -17.67
CA LEU A 64 -0.21 -12.68 -17.13
C LEU A 64 -1.13 -11.85 -18.04
N ARG A 65 -0.65 -11.42 -19.20
CA ARG A 65 -1.39 -10.58 -20.17
C ARG A 65 -2.49 -11.32 -20.94
N ALA A 66 -2.61 -12.63 -20.75
CA ALA A 66 -3.65 -13.44 -21.39
C ALA A 66 -4.75 -13.81 -20.39
N GLN A 67 -5.93 -13.18 -20.56
CA GLN A 67 -7.22 -13.59 -19.99
C GLN A 67 -7.28 -13.69 -18.46
N VAL A 68 -7.08 -12.57 -17.76
CA VAL A 68 -7.55 -12.48 -16.37
C VAL A 68 -9.08 -12.53 -16.40
N LYS A 69 -9.65 -13.71 -16.15
CA LYS A 69 -11.10 -13.88 -16.02
C LYS A 69 -11.58 -13.01 -14.86
N LEU A 70 -12.49 -12.07 -15.17
CA LEU A 70 -13.12 -11.22 -14.16
C LEU A 70 -13.87 -12.09 -13.13
N PRO A 71 -13.79 -11.73 -11.84
CA PRO A 71 -14.56 -12.42 -10.82
C PRO A 71 -16.05 -12.21 -11.05
N GLN A 72 -16.84 -13.19 -10.64
CA GLN A 72 -18.30 -13.08 -10.75
C GLN A 72 -18.83 -12.15 -9.66
N ILE A 73 -19.88 -11.38 -9.96
CA ILE A 73 -20.51 -10.46 -8.99
C ILE A 73 -20.92 -11.20 -7.70
N GLY A 74 -21.46 -12.41 -7.83
CA GLY A 74 -21.83 -13.24 -6.67
C GLY A 74 -20.64 -13.63 -5.77
N GLU A 75 -19.44 -13.81 -6.34
CA GLU A 75 -18.23 -14.08 -5.56
C GLU A 75 -17.85 -12.86 -4.71
N VAL A 76 -17.92 -11.67 -5.33
CA VAL A 76 -17.61 -10.39 -4.68
C VAL A 76 -18.59 -10.07 -3.54
N GLN A 77 -19.86 -10.40 -3.71
CA GLN A 77 -20.91 -10.12 -2.73
C GLN A 77 -20.74 -10.88 -1.41
N THR A 78 -20.21 -12.09 -1.45
CA THR A 78 -20.07 -12.94 -0.25
C THR A 78 -18.65 -12.98 0.31
N ALA A 79 -17.68 -12.40 -0.41
CA ALA A 79 -16.28 -12.45 -0.03
C ALA A 79 -16.01 -11.72 1.30
N ASN A 80 -15.22 -12.33 2.18
CA ASN A 80 -14.62 -11.63 3.31
C ASN A 80 -13.41 -10.79 2.86
N PHE A 81 -12.79 -10.04 3.78
CA PHE A 81 -11.66 -9.17 3.46
C PHE A 81 -10.50 -9.92 2.76
N ASP A 82 -10.06 -11.06 3.29
CA ASP A 82 -8.94 -11.83 2.72
C ASP A 82 -9.26 -12.36 1.32
N GLN A 83 -10.53 -12.70 1.07
CA GLN A 83 -11.03 -13.12 -0.23
C GLN A 83 -11.15 -11.94 -1.20
N CYS A 84 -11.45 -10.73 -0.72
CA CYS A 84 -11.55 -9.54 -1.56
C CYS A 84 -10.19 -9.09 -2.14
N ILE A 85 -9.07 -9.34 -1.45
CA ILE A 85 -7.72 -8.97 -1.92
C ILE A 85 -7.39 -9.55 -3.31
N PRO A 86 -7.42 -10.87 -3.54
CA PRO A 86 -7.14 -11.42 -4.86
C PRO A 86 -8.19 -11.04 -5.92
N LEU A 87 -9.44 -10.73 -5.52
CA LEU A 87 -10.49 -10.25 -6.44
C LEU A 87 -10.18 -8.82 -6.91
N ALA A 88 -9.83 -7.93 -5.97
CA ALA A 88 -9.39 -6.57 -6.23
C ALA A 88 -8.20 -6.55 -7.18
N ARG A 89 -7.18 -7.37 -6.92
CA ARG A 89 -6.00 -7.51 -7.78
C ARG A 89 -6.40 -7.81 -9.22
N LYS A 90 -7.22 -8.84 -9.44
CA LYS A 90 -7.70 -9.23 -10.80
C LYS A 90 -8.40 -8.07 -11.51
N ILE A 91 -9.25 -7.33 -10.81
CA ILE A 91 -9.97 -6.17 -11.36
C ILE A 91 -8.98 -5.06 -11.73
N CYS A 92 -8.01 -4.75 -10.86
CA CYS A 92 -6.99 -3.74 -11.13
C CYS A 92 -6.14 -4.08 -12.36
N PHE A 93 -5.70 -5.33 -12.51
CA PHE A 93 -4.97 -5.77 -13.70
C PHE A 93 -5.85 -5.66 -14.96
N ARG A 94 -7.14 -6.01 -14.87
CA ARG A 94 -8.04 -5.87 -16.00
C ARG A 94 -8.21 -4.41 -16.43
N LEU A 95 -8.40 -3.50 -15.47
CA LEU A 95 -8.53 -2.06 -15.74
C LEU A 95 -7.22 -1.42 -16.20
N GLN A 96 -6.07 -1.97 -15.83
CA GLN A 96 -4.78 -1.53 -16.37
C GLN A 96 -4.66 -1.85 -17.87
N GLU A 97 -5.03 -3.07 -18.28
CA GLU A 97 -4.95 -3.50 -19.68
C GLU A 97 -6.06 -2.89 -20.53
N GLU A 98 -7.29 -2.82 -20.00
CA GLU A 98 -8.47 -2.27 -20.67
C GLU A 98 -9.18 -1.24 -19.77
N PRO A 99 -8.69 0.01 -19.71
CA PRO A 99 -9.25 1.07 -18.84
C PRO A 99 -10.71 1.46 -19.12
N GLN A 100 -11.29 0.97 -20.21
CA GLN A 100 -12.66 1.23 -20.64
C GLN A 100 -13.60 0.03 -20.44
N ASP A 101 -13.12 -1.09 -19.89
CA ASP A 101 -13.91 -2.31 -19.69
C ASP A 101 -15.10 -2.08 -18.74
N GLU A 102 -16.30 -2.03 -19.31
CA GLU A 102 -17.55 -1.81 -18.56
C GLU A 102 -17.84 -2.92 -17.55
N GLU A 103 -17.51 -4.17 -17.87
CA GLU A 103 -17.77 -5.29 -16.98
C GLU A 103 -16.85 -5.23 -15.76
N ALA A 104 -15.58 -4.86 -15.97
CA ALA A 104 -14.65 -4.62 -14.87
C ALA A 104 -15.16 -3.50 -13.93
N TYR A 105 -15.72 -2.41 -14.47
CA TYR A 105 -16.29 -1.34 -13.64
C TYR A 105 -17.56 -1.76 -12.90
N LYS A 106 -18.42 -2.61 -13.48
CA LYS A 106 -19.59 -3.15 -12.76
C LYS A 106 -19.17 -4.00 -11.57
N VAL A 107 -18.19 -4.90 -11.79
CA VAL A 107 -17.67 -5.77 -10.73
C VAL A 107 -16.92 -4.94 -9.67
N LEU A 108 -16.17 -3.91 -10.09
CA LEU A 108 -15.55 -2.97 -9.16
C LEU A 108 -16.58 -2.21 -8.33
N LYS A 109 -17.66 -1.73 -8.94
CA LYS A 109 -18.74 -1.04 -8.23
C LYS A 109 -19.34 -1.93 -7.15
N GLU A 110 -19.57 -3.22 -7.46
CA GLU A 110 -20.04 -4.18 -6.45
C GLU A 110 -19.03 -4.33 -5.31
N LEU A 111 -17.74 -4.47 -5.63
CA LEU A 111 -16.67 -4.59 -4.64
C LEU A 111 -16.61 -3.35 -3.72
N LEU A 112 -16.74 -2.15 -4.29
CA LEU A 112 -16.67 -0.88 -3.55
C LEU A 112 -17.92 -0.58 -2.73
N SER A 113 -19.05 -1.25 -2.99
CA SER A 113 -20.29 -1.08 -2.20
C SER A 113 -20.18 -1.62 -0.77
N ARG A 114 -19.11 -2.38 -0.48
CA ARG A 114 -18.86 -3.02 0.81
C ARG A 114 -17.57 -2.50 1.43
N GLU A 115 -17.54 -2.38 2.75
CA GLU A 115 -16.34 -1.91 3.47
C GLU A 115 -15.12 -2.83 3.23
N GLU A 116 -15.31 -4.15 3.30
CA GLU A 116 -14.19 -5.09 3.10
C GLU A 116 -13.65 -5.03 1.67
N GLY A 117 -14.54 -4.89 0.69
CA GLY A 117 -14.17 -4.81 -0.71
C GLY A 117 -13.48 -3.49 -1.05
N ALA A 118 -13.99 -2.36 -0.54
CA ALA A 118 -13.34 -1.05 -0.68
C ALA A 118 -11.93 -1.04 -0.06
N ARG A 119 -11.78 -1.64 1.13
CA ARG A 119 -10.46 -1.78 1.79
C ARG A 119 -9.51 -2.62 0.95
N ALA A 120 -9.94 -3.79 0.49
CA ALA A 120 -9.12 -4.67 -0.34
C ALA A 120 -8.73 -4.02 -1.67
N PHE A 121 -9.66 -3.27 -2.29
CA PHE A 121 -9.37 -2.49 -3.49
C PHE A 121 -8.22 -1.51 -3.26
N PHE A 122 -8.29 -0.67 -2.22
CA PHE A 122 -7.22 0.30 -1.98
C PHE A 122 -5.90 -0.34 -1.57
N VAL A 123 -5.91 -1.50 -0.90
CA VAL A 123 -4.68 -2.25 -0.60
C VAL A 123 -3.99 -2.63 -1.91
N GLU A 124 -4.67 -3.31 -2.83
CA GLU A 124 -4.06 -3.74 -4.09
C GLU A 124 -3.77 -2.55 -5.01
N TYR A 125 -4.72 -1.66 -5.20
CA TYR A 125 -4.59 -0.52 -6.10
C TYR A 125 -3.46 0.42 -5.70
N LEU A 126 -3.24 0.68 -4.42
CA LEU A 126 -2.21 1.63 -3.99
C LEU A 126 -0.85 0.97 -3.78
N SER A 127 -0.80 -0.31 -3.37
CA SER A 127 0.45 -0.95 -3.00
C SER A 127 1.02 -1.90 -4.05
N ASP A 128 0.28 -2.43 -5.01
CA ASP A 128 0.87 -3.40 -5.96
C ASP A 128 1.87 -2.69 -6.91
N TYR A 129 3.15 -3.08 -6.89
CA TYR A 129 4.18 -2.46 -7.72
C TYR A 129 4.02 -2.82 -9.21
N GLU A 130 3.31 -3.91 -9.54
CA GLU A 130 3.08 -4.37 -10.91
C GLU A 130 1.99 -3.55 -11.61
N LEU A 131 1.17 -2.82 -10.83
CA LEU A 131 0.21 -1.88 -11.34
C LEU A 131 0.89 -0.53 -11.61
N SER A 132 0.83 -0.08 -12.85
CA SER A 132 1.17 1.27 -13.31
C SER A 132 -0.03 2.19 -13.47
N LEU A 133 -1.25 1.63 -13.47
CA LEU A 133 -2.51 2.38 -13.51
C LEU A 133 -2.59 3.49 -12.43
N PRO A 134 -2.17 3.27 -11.17
CA PRO A 134 -2.23 4.27 -10.11
C PRO A 134 -1.14 5.36 -10.19
N ASP A 135 -0.09 5.16 -10.99
CA ASP A 135 1.04 6.10 -11.11
C ASP A 135 0.74 7.28 -12.03
N LYS A 136 -0.47 7.30 -12.60
CA LYS A 136 -0.96 8.33 -13.51
C LYS A 136 -2.31 8.82 -13.02
N LYS A 137 -2.78 9.93 -13.60
CA LYS A 137 -4.15 10.39 -13.37
C LYS A 137 -5.13 9.23 -13.65
N PRO A 138 -6.03 8.88 -12.70
CA PRO A 138 -6.96 7.78 -12.87
C PRO A 138 -7.86 8.02 -14.10
N PRO A 139 -8.28 6.95 -14.80
CA PRO A 139 -9.27 7.08 -15.87
C PRO A 139 -10.55 7.76 -15.35
N PHE A 140 -11.19 8.59 -16.19
CA PHE A 140 -12.39 9.34 -15.81
C PHE A 140 -13.51 8.46 -15.24
N LYS A 141 -13.69 7.23 -15.76
CA LYS A 141 -14.67 6.28 -15.23
C LYS A 141 -14.34 5.82 -13.81
N LEU A 142 -13.07 5.58 -13.51
CA LEU A 142 -12.62 5.23 -12.16
C LEU A 142 -12.78 6.41 -11.20
N GLU A 143 -12.36 7.62 -11.63
CA GLU A 143 -12.55 8.86 -10.87
C GLU A 143 -14.03 9.06 -10.51
N LYS A 144 -14.92 8.99 -11.51
CA LYS A 144 -16.36 9.11 -11.33
C LYS A 144 -16.92 8.02 -10.41
N LEU A 145 -16.52 6.76 -10.61
CA LEU A 145 -16.98 5.67 -9.76
C LEU A 145 -16.58 5.88 -8.30
N LEU A 146 -15.31 6.21 -8.03
CA LEU A 146 -14.82 6.45 -6.68
C LEU A 146 -15.49 7.66 -6.03
N LYS A 147 -15.86 8.68 -6.83
CA LYS A 147 -16.61 9.85 -6.36
C LYS A 147 -18.07 9.53 -6.03
N ASP A 148 -18.70 8.67 -6.81
CA ASP A 148 -20.10 8.27 -6.67
C ASP A 148 -20.30 7.16 -5.61
N CYS A 149 -19.21 6.47 -5.20
CA CYS A 149 -19.23 5.42 -4.19
C CYS A 149 -19.39 5.96 -2.76
N ASP A 150 -19.87 5.07 -1.88
CA ASP A 150 -20.28 5.35 -0.49
C ASP A 150 -19.21 5.99 0.42
N ALA A 151 -19.65 6.33 1.64
CA ALA A 151 -18.89 7.01 2.70
C ALA A 151 -17.53 6.38 3.08
N TYR A 152 -17.24 5.15 2.65
CA TYR A 152 -15.99 4.47 2.95
C TYR A 152 -14.79 5.06 2.21
N VAL A 153 -14.94 5.43 0.93
CA VAL A 153 -13.84 5.87 0.07
C VAL A 153 -13.10 7.08 0.67
N PRO A 154 -13.79 8.17 1.05
CA PRO A 154 -13.15 9.33 1.68
C PRO A 154 -12.37 8.97 2.96
N ASN A 155 -12.97 8.14 3.82
CA ASN A 155 -12.35 7.74 5.09
C ASN A 155 -11.11 6.88 4.88
N LEU A 156 -11.16 5.95 3.92
CA LEU A 156 -10.05 5.06 3.59
C LEU A 156 -8.88 5.83 2.98
N LEU A 157 -9.12 6.78 2.07
CA LEU A 157 -8.07 7.62 1.51
C LEU A 157 -7.36 8.45 2.59
N ALA A 158 -8.10 9.07 3.51
CA ALA A 158 -7.51 9.83 4.61
C ALA A 158 -6.65 8.95 5.54
N ARG A 159 -7.10 7.73 5.85
CA ARG A 159 -6.33 6.77 6.67
C ARG A 159 -5.10 6.24 5.93
N ASN A 160 -5.22 5.91 4.65
CA ASN A 160 -4.11 5.42 3.85
C ASN A 160 -3.00 6.47 3.76
N LEU A 161 -3.37 7.74 3.53
CA LEU A 161 -2.41 8.85 3.56
C LEU A 161 -1.71 8.97 4.91
N ALA A 162 -2.48 8.88 6.01
CA ALA A 162 -1.92 8.95 7.36
C ALA A 162 -0.92 7.83 7.66
N MET A 163 -1.28 6.59 7.33
CA MET A 163 -0.43 5.42 7.56
C MET A 163 0.82 5.44 6.68
N SER A 164 0.70 5.81 5.41
CA SER A 164 1.84 5.86 4.48
C SER A 164 2.82 6.96 4.85
N VAL A 165 2.33 8.16 5.22
CA VAL A 165 3.19 9.26 5.70
C VAL A 165 3.93 8.87 6.99
N ALA A 166 3.22 8.30 7.97
CA ALA A 166 3.84 7.88 9.21
C ALA A 166 4.95 6.83 8.98
N ARG A 167 4.70 5.87 8.08
CA ARG A 167 5.67 4.82 7.74
C ARG A 167 6.86 5.34 6.96
N GLU A 168 6.67 6.32 6.07
CA GLU A 168 7.78 6.97 5.37
C GLU A 168 8.72 7.70 6.35
N VAL A 169 8.17 8.35 7.38
CA VAL A 169 8.97 8.98 8.45
C VAL A 169 9.77 7.95 9.26
N ASP A 170 9.22 6.76 9.50
CA ASP A 170 9.97 5.67 10.15
C ASP A 170 11.17 5.25 9.32
N LEU A 171 10.94 4.96 8.04
CA LEU A 171 12.02 4.55 7.14
C LEU A 171 13.10 5.63 7.01
N ALA A 172 12.72 6.91 6.91
CA ALA A 172 13.68 8.01 6.81
C ALA A 172 14.62 8.12 8.03
N LYS A 173 14.18 7.67 9.21
CA LYS A 173 14.99 7.66 10.43
C LYS A 173 15.94 6.47 10.50
N ASP A 174 15.50 5.30 10.05
CA ASP A 174 16.32 4.09 10.05
C ASP A 174 17.56 4.24 9.13
N PHE A 175 17.47 5.06 8.07
CA PHE A 175 18.62 5.39 7.21
C PHE A 175 19.54 6.50 7.75
N GLY A 176 19.15 7.21 8.81
CA GLY A 176 19.93 8.28 9.44
C GLY A 176 20.64 7.87 10.74
N GLY A 177 20.42 6.64 11.22
CA GLY A 177 21.00 6.12 12.45
C GLY A 177 22.32 5.39 12.23
N THR A 178 23.38 5.85 12.93
CA THR A 178 24.57 5.04 13.19
C THR A 178 24.16 3.72 13.86
N GLU A 179 24.92 2.65 13.64
CA GLU A 179 24.66 1.22 13.96
C GLU A 179 24.36 0.83 15.43
N LYS A 180 23.73 1.68 16.24
CA LYS A 180 23.42 1.40 17.64
C LYS A 180 22.03 1.89 17.99
N GLU A 181 21.04 1.07 17.67
CA GLU A 181 20.02 0.58 18.62
C GLU A 181 19.01 -0.30 17.87
N GLN A 182 19.42 -1.54 17.57
CA GLN A 182 18.47 -2.63 17.46
C GLN A 182 17.95 -2.94 18.87
N ARG A 183 17.00 -2.13 19.33
CA ARG A 183 16.10 -2.50 20.44
C ARG A 183 14.70 -2.56 19.86
N GLU A 184 14.31 -3.80 19.57
CA GLU A 184 12.93 -4.30 19.67
C GLU A 184 11.81 -3.29 19.31
N SER A 185 11.80 -2.80 18.07
CA SER A 185 10.54 -2.35 17.47
C SER A 185 9.81 -3.58 16.91
N SER A 186 9.40 -4.47 17.80
CA SER A 186 8.58 -5.63 17.51
C SER A 186 7.11 -5.24 17.35
N LEU A 187 6.78 -4.26 16.52
CA LEU A 187 5.39 -3.95 16.17
C LEU A 187 5.25 -3.42 14.74
N SER A 188 4.36 -4.11 14.01
CA SER A 188 3.68 -3.72 12.78
C SER A 188 4.45 -3.82 11.45
N GLY A 189 4.19 -4.91 10.72
CA GLY A 189 4.21 -5.02 9.25
C GLY A 189 5.50 -4.61 8.55
N ASN A 190 6.24 -5.59 8.04
CA ASN A 190 7.47 -5.39 7.28
C ASN A 190 7.21 -4.74 5.91
N TRP A 191 6.82 -3.46 5.89
CA TRP A 191 6.89 -2.60 4.71
C TRP A 191 8.36 -2.18 4.60
N THR A 192 9.10 -2.94 3.81
CA THR A 192 10.42 -2.57 3.31
C THR A 192 10.26 -2.36 1.81
N ASP A 193 11.05 -1.50 1.17
CA ASP A 193 11.12 -1.39 -0.30
C ASP A 193 11.71 -2.67 -0.97
N ASN A 194 11.64 -3.81 -0.29
CA ASN A 194 12.01 -5.10 -0.83
C ASN A 194 10.94 -5.53 -1.83
N VAL A 195 11.33 -5.50 -3.10
CA VAL A 195 10.59 -5.97 -4.27
C VAL A 195 10.14 -7.44 -4.16
N GLU A 196 10.61 -8.19 -3.15
CA GLU A 196 10.37 -9.63 -3.02
C GLU A 196 8.90 -9.99 -2.70
N ASP A 197 8.12 -9.08 -2.11
CA ASP A 197 6.75 -9.38 -1.62
C ASP A 197 5.61 -8.83 -2.49
N GLY A 198 5.85 -8.27 -3.67
CA GLY A 198 4.73 -7.82 -4.54
C GLY A 198 4.19 -6.43 -4.21
N HIS A 199 4.53 -5.85 -3.06
CA HIS A 199 4.00 -4.57 -2.57
C HIS A 199 5.08 -3.48 -2.61
N GLY A 200 4.75 -2.34 -3.20
CA GLY A 200 5.52 -1.11 -3.17
C GLY A 200 5.50 -0.44 -1.81
N GLY A 201 6.56 0.33 -1.52
CA GLY A 201 6.76 0.94 -0.22
C GLY A 201 5.80 2.08 0.13
N PRO A 202 5.93 2.63 1.34
CA PRO A 202 5.05 3.68 1.85
C PRO A 202 5.08 4.95 1.01
N THR A 203 6.22 5.31 0.40
CA THR A 203 6.31 6.46 -0.50
C THR A 203 5.41 6.30 -1.72
N MET A 204 5.39 5.13 -2.35
CA MET A 204 4.52 4.83 -3.49
C MET A 204 3.04 4.92 -3.08
N VAL A 205 2.67 4.31 -1.95
CA VAL A 205 1.29 4.36 -1.45
C VAL A 205 0.86 5.80 -1.16
N LYS A 206 1.74 6.61 -0.55
CA LYS A 206 1.49 8.04 -0.31
C LYS A 206 1.25 8.79 -1.61
N GLU A 207 2.16 8.66 -2.58
CA GLU A 207 2.07 9.35 -3.87
C GLU A 207 0.80 8.99 -4.63
N ARG A 208 0.48 7.70 -4.73
CA ARG A 208 -0.75 7.22 -5.39
C ARG A 208 -2.01 7.69 -4.66
N THR A 209 -1.99 7.70 -3.33
CA THR A 209 -3.10 8.21 -2.52
C THR A 209 -3.32 9.70 -2.77
N SER A 210 -2.24 10.50 -2.80
CA SER A 210 -2.29 11.92 -3.12
C SER A 210 -2.86 12.17 -4.51
N LEU A 211 -2.39 11.44 -5.53
CA LEU A 211 -2.90 11.55 -6.89
C LEU A 211 -4.40 11.25 -6.99
N LEU A 212 -4.89 10.25 -6.25
CA LEU A 212 -6.33 9.96 -6.21
C LEU A 212 -7.12 11.07 -5.53
N ILE A 213 -6.64 11.59 -4.39
CA ILE A 213 -7.28 12.68 -3.66
C ILE A 213 -7.42 13.91 -4.57
N ASP A 214 -6.33 14.31 -5.23
CA ASP A 214 -6.29 15.47 -6.14
C ASP A 214 -7.20 15.27 -7.35
N SER A 215 -7.25 14.05 -7.89
CA SER A 215 -8.03 13.76 -9.09
C SER A 215 -9.53 13.71 -8.80
N ILE A 216 -9.95 13.11 -7.69
CA ILE A 216 -11.38 12.97 -7.33
C ILE A 216 -11.97 14.33 -6.91
N ALA A 217 -11.19 15.14 -6.19
CA ALA A 217 -11.57 16.48 -5.74
C ALA A 217 -12.99 16.53 -5.13
N SER A 218 -13.29 15.58 -4.23
CA SER A 218 -14.60 15.44 -3.58
C SER A 218 -14.66 16.23 -2.27
N SER A 219 -15.82 16.85 -2.00
CA SER A 219 -16.08 17.58 -0.76
C SER A 219 -16.05 16.67 0.47
N GLU A 220 -16.42 15.41 0.30
CA GLU A 220 -16.40 14.36 1.29
C GLU A 220 -14.96 14.02 1.68
N ILE A 221 -14.07 13.88 0.69
CA ILE A 221 -12.62 13.69 0.95
C ILE A 221 -12.07 14.89 1.71
N ALA A 222 -12.35 16.11 1.27
CA ALA A 222 -11.90 17.32 1.97
C ALA A 222 -12.39 17.35 3.43
N ARG A 223 -13.65 16.98 3.69
CA ARG A 223 -14.20 16.87 5.05
C ARG A 223 -13.46 15.84 5.91
N GLU A 224 -13.11 14.68 5.35
CA GLU A 224 -12.34 13.67 6.07
C GLU A 224 -10.91 14.13 6.37
N LEU A 225 -10.25 14.82 5.43
CA LEU A 225 -8.91 15.38 5.63
C LEU A 225 -8.90 16.47 6.70
N VAL A 226 -9.88 17.39 6.69
CA VAL A 226 -10.07 18.40 7.74
C VAL A 226 -10.35 17.75 9.09
N ALA A 227 -11.20 16.71 9.14
CA ALA A 227 -11.49 15.99 10.37
C ALA A 227 -10.24 15.28 10.93
N MET A 228 -9.40 14.69 10.07
CA MET A 228 -8.11 14.11 10.46
C MET A 228 -7.17 15.20 11.01
N TRP A 229 -7.01 16.30 10.29
CA TRP A 229 -6.16 17.43 10.70
C TRP A 229 -6.60 18.00 12.07
N PHE A 230 -7.91 18.20 12.26
CA PHE A 230 -8.48 18.63 13.53
C PHE A 230 -8.20 17.63 14.66
N SER A 231 -8.32 16.32 14.39
CA SER A 231 -8.04 15.28 15.37
C SER A 231 -6.56 15.21 15.78
N ILE A 232 -5.64 15.49 14.86
CA ILE A 232 -4.21 15.58 15.17
C ILE A 232 -3.97 16.75 16.14
N ARG A 233 -4.53 17.93 15.86
CA ARG A 233 -4.31 19.16 16.63
C ARG A 233 -5.01 19.15 17.99
N SER A 234 -6.25 18.71 18.04
CA SER A 234 -7.10 18.78 19.25
C SER A 234 -7.02 17.53 20.13
N ARG A 235 -6.47 16.43 19.61
CA ARG A 235 -6.56 15.08 20.21
C ARG A 235 -8.00 14.61 20.46
N LYS A 236 -8.96 15.17 19.72
CA LYS A 236 -10.40 14.88 19.83
C LYS A 236 -11.04 14.71 18.45
N GLY A 237 -12.28 14.25 18.40
CA GLY A 237 -13.05 14.12 17.16
C GLY A 237 -12.91 12.78 16.46
N LYS A 238 -13.33 12.73 15.20
CA LYS A 238 -13.60 11.48 14.45
C LYS A 238 -12.40 10.51 14.41
N TYR A 239 -11.18 11.02 14.33
CA TYR A 239 -9.98 10.21 14.18
C TYR A 239 -9.17 10.04 15.46
N ALA A 240 -9.62 10.56 16.62
CA ALA A 240 -8.86 10.45 17.88
C ALA A 240 -8.51 9.00 18.23
N HIS A 241 -9.50 8.10 18.25
CA HIS A 241 -9.27 6.67 18.51
C HIS A 241 -8.36 6.04 17.45
N PHE A 242 -8.48 6.44 16.17
CA PHE A 242 -7.61 5.92 15.12
C PHE A 242 -6.15 6.30 15.39
N LEU A 243 -5.88 7.58 15.68
CA LEU A 243 -4.54 8.09 15.96
C LEU A 243 -3.93 7.44 17.22
N GLU A 244 -4.73 7.25 18.28
CA GLU A 244 -4.31 6.56 19.50
C GLU A 244 -3.98 5.09 19.24
N ARG A 245 -4.84 4.39 18.48
CA ARG A 245 -4.63 2.96 18.14
C ARG A 245 -3.37 2.76 17.29
N GLN A 246 -3.10 3.66 16.35
CA GLN A 246 -1.89 3.60 15.54
C GLN A 246 -0.63 3.99 16.32
N ASN A 247 -0.78 4.64 17.48
CA ASN A 247 0.31 5.10 18.34
C ASN A 247 1.35 5.96 17.58
N PHE A 248 0.87 6.87 16.73
CA PHE A 248 1.75 7.76 15.96
C PHE A 248 2.56 8.66 16.88
N ARG A 249 3.87 8.72 16.62
CA ARG A 249 4.79 9.62 17.31
C ARG A 249 4.54 11.07 16.92
N LYS A 250 5.06 11.99 17.73
CA LYS A 250 4.93 13.43 17.50
C LYS A 250 5.49 13.86 16.13
N ASP A 251 6.66 13.36 15.74
CA ASP A 251 7.28 13.67 14.45
C ASP A 251 6.44 13.17 13.26
N GLN A 252 5.84 11.98 13.36
CA GLN A 252 4.95 11.45 12.33
C GLN A 252 3.70 12.32 12.19
N LEU A 253 3.13 12.76 13.32
CA LEU A 253 1.96 13.63 13.36
C LEU A 253 2.26 15.02 12.81
N ASP A 254 3.43 15.58 13.09
CA ASP A 254 3.85 16.89 12.56
C ASP A 254 3.98 16.85 11.02
N VAL A 255 4.56 15.78 10.47
CA VAL A 255 4.67 15.59 9.00
C VAL A 255 3.30 15.33 8.38
N LEU A 256 2.46 14.51 9.01
CA LEU A 256 1.10 14.25 8.56
C LEU A 256 0.26 15.53 8.55
N GLN A 257 0.37 16.36 9.60
CA GLN A 257 -0.35 17.63 9.67
C GLN A 257 0.01 18.55 8.49
N ARG A 258 1.32 18.74 8.23
CA ARG A 258 1.79 19.52 7.06
C ARG A 258 1.33 18.93 5.74
N THR A 259 1.31 17.61 5.64
CA THR A 259 0.83 16.93 4.43
C THR A 259 -0.66 17.21 4.18
N LEU A 260 -1.47 17.18 5.24
CA LEU A 260 -2.90 17.50 5.16
C LEU A 260 -3.14 18.97 4.80
N GLU A 261 -2.34 19.90 5.33
CA GLU A 261 -2.41 21.34 5.05
C GLU A 261 -2.34 21.64 3.54
N MET A 262 -1.53 20.88 2.79
CA MET A 262 -1.43 21.02 1.33
C MET A 262 -2.75 20.75 0.60
N PHE A 263 -3.58 19.84 1.10
CA PHE A 263 -4.87 19.48 0.47
C PHE A 263 -6.03 20.37 0.92
N ILE A 264 -5.99 20.86 2.16
CA ILE A 264 -7.08 21.66 2.75
C ILE A 264 -6.88 23.17 2.54
N GLY A 265 -5.70 23.60 2.10
CA GLY A 265 -5.36 25.01 1.87
C GLY A 265 -5.23 25.83 3.16
N ALA A 266 -4.69 25.20 4.22
CA ALA A 266 -4.51 25.80 5.56
C ALA A 266 -3.07 26.24 5.83
#